data_AF-A0A2T1BYJ2-F1
#
_entry.id   AF-A0A2T1BYJ2-F1
#
_cell.length_a   1.000
_cell.length_b   1.000
_cell.length_c   1.000
_cell.angle_alpha   90.00
_cell.angle_beta   90.00
_cell.angle_gamma   90.00
#
_symmetry.space_group_name_H-M   'P 1'
#
loop_
_entity.id
_entity.type
_entity.pdbx_description
1 polymer ?
#
loop_
_entity_poly.entity_id
_entity_poly.type
_entity_poly.pdbx_seq_one_letter_code
_entity_poly.pdbx_strand_id
1 'polypeptide(L)'
;MSIQKNDISSGYTDFPAGRPLEYSFFIAGEGWNNILSSFKLLTAISQNMINNCQSVSLVTFGPDVNTDAPIFDSFGLMPNGKVKLFECTSREDVGWGYIFNPAC
;
A
#
# COMPACT_ATOMS: atom_id res chain seq x y z
N MET A 1 -0.49 8.46 14.65
CA MET A 1 -0.44 7.33 13.70
C MET A 1 -1.71 6.54 13.89
N SER A 2 -2.49 6.41 12.82
CA SER A 2 -3.69 5.57 12.79
C SER A 2 -3.46 4.41 11.81
N ILE A 3 -4.17 3.31 12.03
CA ILE A 3 -4.10 2.12 11.18
C ILE A 3 -5.52 1.78 10.76
N GLN A 4 -5.71 1.58 9.46
CA GLN A 4 -6.98 1.12 8.90
C GLN A 4 -6.80 -0.26 8.28
N LYS A 5 -7.89 -1.02 8.25
CA LYS A 5 -7.97 -2.34 7.64
C LYS A 5 -9.09 -2.29 6.61
N ASN A 6 -8.77 -2.60 5.36
CA ASN A 6 -9.72 -2.56 4.26
C ASN A 6 -9.81 -3.92 3.56
N ASP A 7 -10.96 -4.18 2.94
CA ASP A 7 -11.12 -5.27 1.97
C ASP A 7 -10.97 -4.68 0.57
N ILE A 8 -10.03 -5.22 -0.20
CA ILE A 8 -9.67 -4.70 -1.53
C ILE A 8 -10.39 -5.41 -2.68
N SER A 9 -11.24 -6.39 -2.39
CA SER A 9 -11.91 -7.21 -3.41
C SER A 9 -12.90 -6.44 -4.29
N SER A 10 -13.31 -5.24 -3.87
CA SER A 10 -14.12 -4.33 -4.69
C SER A 10 -13.28 -3.48 -5.66
N GLY A 11 -12.00 -3.25 -5.35
CA GLY A 11 -11.09 -2.41 -6.13
C GLY A 11 -10.18 -3.18 -7.07
N TYR A 12 -9.79 -4.40 -6.70
CA TYR A 12 -9.00 -5.31 -7.53
C TYR A 12 -9.78 -6.60 -7.74
N THR A 13 -9.82 -7.08 -8.98
CA THR A 13 -10.43 -8.40 -9.30
C THR A 13 -9.38 -9.50 -9.40
N ASP A 14 -8.11 -9.14 -9.55
CA ASP A 14 -6.95 -9.99 -9.77
C ASP A 14 -5.96 -10.02 -8.57
N PHE A 15 -6.42 -9.58 -7.39
CA PHE A 15 -5.63 -9.68 -6.16
C PHE A 15 -5.34 -11.15 -5.78
N PRO A 16 -4.29 -11.41 -4.96
CA PRO A 16 -3.95 -12.76 -4.52
C PRO A 16 -5.12 -13.46 -3.82
N ALA A 17 -5.56 -14.59 -4.39
CA ALA A 17 -6.69 -15.35 -3.90
C ALA A 17 -6.56 -15.72 -2.41
N GLY A 18 -7.65 -15.52 -1.65
CA GLY A 18 -7.67 -15.78 -0.21
C GLY A 18 -6.95 -14.73 0.65
N ARG A 19 -6.41 -13.65 0.04
CA ARG A 19 -5.69 -12.58 0.73
C ARG A 19 -6.31 -11.20 0.47
N PRO A 20 -7.59 -10.96 0.80
CA PRO A 20 -8.30 -9.73 0.41
C PRO A 20 -7.96 -8.50 1.25
N LEU A 21 -7.08 -8.61 2.25
CA LEU A 21 -6.88 -7.53 3.20
C LEU A 21 -5.75 -6.59 2.82
N GLU A 22 -6.03 -5.30 3.01
CA GLU A 22 -5.07 -4.22 3.10
C GLU A 22 -4.96 -3.72 4.54
N TYR A 23 -3.74 -3.34 4.94
CA TYR A 23 -3.52 -2.45 6.07
C TYR A 23 -2.92 -1.11 5.63
N SER A 24 -3.60 -0.01 5.98
CA SER A 24 -3.15 1.35 5.66
C SER A 24 -2.64 2.03 6.93
N PHE A 25 -1.40 2.53 6.89
CA PHE A 25 -0.75 3.25 7.99
C PHE A 25 -0.72 4.74 7.68
N PHE A 26 -1.42 5.53 8.49
CA PHE A 26 -1.40 6.98 8.39
C PHE A 26 -0.46 7.54 9.44
N ILE A 27 0.59 8.21 8.99
CA ILE A 27 1.69 8.69 9.83
C ILE A 27 1.49 10.17 10.15
N ALA A 28 1.44 10.48 11.45
CA ALA A 28 1.22 11.83 11.99
C ALA A 28 2.51 12.41 12.59
N GLY A 29 2.50 13.73 12.85
CA GLY A 29 3.55 14.44 13.57
C GLY A 29 4.71 14.92 12.69
N GLU A 30 5.58 15.78 13.21
CA GLU A 30 6.60 16.52 12.43
C GLU A 30 7.56 15.63 11.61
N GLY A 31 7.77 14.38 12.01
CA GLY A 31 8.66 13.44 11.35
C GLY A 31 8.01 12.59 10.25
N TRP A 32 6.73 12.78 9.92
CA TRP A 32 6.01 11.88 9.00
C TRP A 32 6.71 11.73 7.65
N ASN A 33 7.23 12.83 7.08
CA ASN A 33 7.87 12.83 5.76
C ASN A 33 9.19 12.03 5.76
N ASN A 34 9.95 12.07 6.84
CA ASN A 34 11.18 11.27 6.98
C ASN A 34 10.87 9.76 7.02
N ILE A 35 9.72 9.38 7.60
CA ILE A 35 9.30 7.98 7.64
C ILE A 35 8.80 7.54 6.26
N LEU A 36 7.92 8.32 5.64
CA LEU A 36 7.36 7.99 4.32
C LEU A 36 8.43 8.01 3.20
N SER A 37 9.46 8.85 3.30
CA SER A 37 10.59 8.81 2.35
C SER A 37 11.54 7.62 2.54
N SER A 38 11.41 6.85 3.63
CA SER A 38 12.30 5.73 3.93
C SER A 38 11.83 4.44 3.25
N PHE A 39 12.15 4.30 1.96
CA PHE A 39 11.80 3.11 1.16
C PHE A 39 12.22 1.79 1.83
N LYS A 40 13.40 1.75 2.46
CA LYS A 40 13.91 0.56 3.14
C LYS A 40 13.04 0.17 4.34
N LEU A 41 12.57 1.15 5.11
CA LEU A 41 11.71 0.91 6.26
C LEU A 41 10.33 0.42 5.82
N LEU A 42 9.71 1.12 4.87
CA LEU A 42 8.38 0.76 4.35
C LEU A 42 8.40 -0.64 3.75
N THR A 43 9.41 -0.95 2.93
CA THR A 43 9.60 -2.29 2.35
C THR A 43 9.71 -3.37 3.43
N ALA A 44 10.49 -3.14 4.49
CA ALA A 44 10.67 -4.11 5.56
C ALA A 44 9.38 -4.37 6.34
N ILE A 45 8.61 -3.33 6.65
CA ILE A 45 7.30 -3.46 7.31
C ILE A 45 6.33 -4.26 6.42
N SER A 46 6.20 -3.88 5.16
CA SER A 46 5.31 -4.56 4.20
C SER A 46 5.68 -6.02 4.02
N GLN A 47 6.96 -6.34 3.86
CA GLN A 47 7.44 -7.71 3.77
C GLN A 47 7.12 -8.50 5.03
N ASN A 48 7.36 -7.92 6.22
CA ASN A 48 7.06 -8.61 7.46
C ASN A 48 5.56 -8.91 7.59
N MET A 49 4.69 -7.92 7.37
CA MET A 49 3.24 -8.10 7.49
C MET A 49 2.69 -9.09 6.47
N ILE A 50 3.02 -8.91 5.19
CA ILE A 50 2.52 -9.77 4.12
C ILE A 50 3.04 -11.20 4.29
N ASN A 51 4.28 -11.41 4.76
CA ASN A 51 4.80 -12.77 4.90
C ASN A 51 4.24 -13.49 6.13
N ASN A 52 3.86 -12.77 7.19
CA ASN A 52 3.38 -13.37 8.45
C ASN A 52 1.84 -13.38 8.59
N CYS A 53 1.10 -12.58 7.81
CA CYS A 53 -0.36 -12.52 7.85
C CYS A 53 -0.95 -13.05 6.54
N GLN A 54 -1.38 -14.32 6.53
CA GLN A 54 -1.82 -15.01 5.31
C GLN A 54 -3.05 -14.38 4.63
N SER A 55 -3.85 -13.59 5.33
CA SER A 55 -5.01 -12.89 4.75
C SER A 55 -4.66 -11.52 4.14
N VAL A 56 -3.43 -11.02 4.33
CA VAL A 56 -2.98 -9.69 3.88
C VAL A 56 -2.19 -9.81 2.58
N SER A 57 -2.52 -8.97 1.60
CA SER A 57 -1.77 -8.87 0.35
C SER A 57 -1.31 -7.46 0.00
N LEU A 58 -1.80 -6.44 0.71
CA LEU A 58 -1.46 -5.03 0.47
C LEU A 58 -1.15 -4.31 1.80
N VAL A 59 -0.13 -3.45 1.75
CA VAL A 59 0.17 -2.50 2.83
C VAL A 59 0.39 -1.14 2.22
N THR A 60 -0.33 -0.13 2.69
CA THR A 60 -0.25 1.25 2.20
C THR A 60 0.23 2.17 3.30
N PHE A 61 1.04 3.16 2.96
CA PHE A 61 1.50 4.20 3.87
C PHE A 61 1.12 5.57 3.32
N GLY A 62 0.68 6.47 4.19
CA GLY A 62 0.40 7.85 3.83
C GLY A 62 0.44 8.80 5.03
N PRO A 63 0.34 10.12 4.79
CA PRO A 63 0.27 11.10 5.87
C PRO A 63 -1.10 11.07 6.56
N ASP A 64 -1.11 11.21 7.88
CA ASP A 64 -2.32 11.40 8.73
C ASP A 64 -2.66 12.90 8.87
N VAL A 65 -2.42 13.66 7.80
CA VAL A 65 -2.65 15.11 7.72
C VAL A 65 -3.10 15.45 6.31
N ASN A 66 -3.97 16.44 6.16
CA ASN A 66 -4.31 16.97 4.84
C ASN A 66 -3.07 17.63 4.24
N THR A 67 -2.54 17.04 3.18
CA THR A 67 -1.45 17.59 2.38
C THR A 67 -1.93 17.80 0.96
N ASP A 68 -1.47 18.86 0.30
CA ASP A 68 -1.84 19.16 -1.09
C ASP A 68 -1.38 18.08 -2.10
N ALA A 69 -0.41 17.25 -1.71
CA ALA A 69 0.05 16.10 -2.47
C ALA A 69 0.16 14.88 -1.54
N PRO A 70 -0.92 14.14 -1.30
CA PRO A 70 -0.86 13.00 -0.40
C PRO A 70 -0.03 11.89 -1.07
N ILE A 71 1.15 11.65 -0.50
CA ILE A 71 2.06 10.60 -0.96
C ILE A 71 1.56 9.30 -0.36
N PHE A 72 1.06 8.41 -1.23
CA PHE A 72 0.67 7.07 -0.85
C PHE A 72 1.58 6.06 -1.54
N ASP A 73 2.34 5.32 -0.74
CA ASP A 73 3.13 4.18 -1.21
C ASP A 73 2.42 2.89 -0.80
N SER A 74 2.05 2.08 -1.79
CA SER A 74 1.40 0.79 -1.58
C SER A 74 2.32 -0.34 -2.01
N PHE A 75 2.51 -1.32 -1.13
CA PHE A 75 3.32 -2.51 -1.38
C PHE A 75 2.42 -3.74 -1.34
N GLY A 76 2.48 -4.56 -2.38
CA GLY A 76 1.67 -5.77 -2.41
C GLY A 76 2.39 -7.03 -2.89
N LEU A 77 1.76 -8.15 -2.60
CA LEU A 77 2.24 -9.49 -2.93
C LEU A 77 2.06 -9.79 -4.42
N MET A 78 3.15 -9.88 -5.16
CA MET A 78 3.12 -10.25 -6.57
C MET A 78 2.88 -11.76 -6.77
N PRO A 79 2.43 -12.20 -7.97
CA PRO A 79 2.22 -13.62 -8.28
C PRO A 79 3.47 -14.50 -8.08
N ASN A 80 4.67 -13.93 -8.17
CA ASN A 80 5.92 -14.64 -7.90
C ASN A 80 6.29 -14.76 -6.41
N GLY A 81 5.37 -14.39 -5.51
CA GLY A 81 5.55 -14.42 -4.06
C GLY A 81 6.40 -13.28 -3.49
N LYS A 82 6.87 -12.34 -4.31
CA LYS A 82 7.65 -11.19 -3.84
C LYS A 82 6.74 -10.01 -3.51
N VAL A 83 7.07 -9.31 -2.43
CA VAL A 83 6.45 -8.01 -2.13
C VAL A 83 7.15 -6.92 -2.93
N LYS A 84 6.37 -6.09 -3.63
CA LYS A 84 6.87 -4.96 -4.41
C LYS A 84 6.02 -3.72 -4.18
N LEU A 85 6.65 -2.55 -4.34
CA LEU A 85 5.94 -1.28 -4.50
C LEU A 85 5.07 -1.36 -5.76
N PHE A 86 3.84 -0.85 -5.66
CA PHE A 86 2.93 -0.74 -6.78
C PHE A 86 3.31 0.45 -7.65
N GLU A 87 3.13 0.29 -8.95
CA GLU A 87 3.40 1.34 -9.92
C GLU A 87 2.22 2.30 -10.01
N CYS A 88 2.51 3.57 -10.24
CA CYS A 88 1.45 4.55 -10.43
C CYS A 88 0.90 4.49 -11.87
N THR A 89 -0.40 4.69 -12.04
CA THR A 89 -1.05 4.77 -13.35
C THR A 89 -2.24 5.73 -13.34
N SER A 90 -2.53 6.36 -14.48
CA SER A 90 -3.74 7.18 -14.69
C SER A 90 -4.90 6.41 -15.35
N ARG A 91 -4.78 5.09 -15.49
CA ARG A 91 -5.88 4.24 -15.97
C ARG A 91 -6.81 3.86 -14.81
N GLU A 92 -8.11 4.03 -14.97
CA GLU A 92 -9.10 3.70 -13.92
C GLU A 92 -9.25 2.17 -13.71
N ASP A 93 -9.00 1.37 -14.74
CA ASP A 93 -9.01 -0.10 -14.68
C ASP A 93 -7.64 -0.64 -14.22
N VAL A 94 -7.30 -0.39 -12.95
CA VAL A 94 -6.02 -0.83 -12.39
C VAL A 94 -6.00 -2.33 -12.08
N GLY A 95 -5.09 -3.05 -12.73
CA GLY A 95 -4.72 -4.41 -12.33
C GLY A 95 -3.85 -4.42 -11.07
N TRP A 96 -3.72 -5.60 -10.48
CA TRP A 96 -2.87 -5.81 -9.31
C TRP A 96 -1.42 -5.43 -9.59
N GLY A 97 -0.83 -4.64 -8.70
CA GLY A 97 0.51 -4.07 -8.87
C GLY A 97 0.52 -2.61 -9.33
N TYR A 98 -0.66 -1.99 -9.52
CA TYR A 98 -0.79 -0.59 -9.85
C TYR A 98 -1.68 0.16 -8.86
N ILE A 99 -1.48 1.47 -8.69
CA ILE A 99 -2.38 2.38 -7.96
C ILE A 99 -2.83 3.47 -8.93
N PHE A 100 -4.14 3.75 -8.94
CA PHE A 100 -4.70 4.85 -9.72
C PHE A 100 -4.35 6.20 -9.08
N ASN A 101 -3.73 7.09 -9.86
CA ASN A 101 -3.55 8.48 -9.52
C ASN A 101 -3.64 9.32 -10.81
N PRO A 102 -4.57 10.27 -10.91
CA PRO A 102 -4.71 11.13 -12.08
C PRO A 102 -3.50 12.02 -12.38
N ALA A 103 -2.60 12.20 -11.40
CA ALA A 103 -1.38 13.00 -11.54
C ALA A 103 -0.18 12.19 -12.07
N CYS A 104 -0.38 10.91 -12.34
CA CYS A 104 0.52 10.08 -13.14
C CYS A 104 0.14 10.21 -14.63
#